data_AF-A0A356UER2-F1
#
_entry.id   AF-A0A356UER2-F1
#
_cell.length_a   1.000
_cell.length_b   1.000
_cell.length_c   1.000
_cell.angle_alpha   90.00
_cell.angle_beta   90.00
_cell.angle_gamma   90.00
#
_symmetry.space_group_name_H-M   'P 1'
#
loop_
_entity.id
_entity.type
_entity.pdbx_description
1 polymer ?
#
loop_
_entity_poly.entity_id
_entity_poly.type
_entity_poly.pdbx_seq_one_letter_code
_entity_poly.pdbx_strand_id
1 'polypeptide(L)'
;ISSDPYFYLKKQIVSIALGFVAIIIILRYEYIELSRYSWFLYGFSIILLVLVLVFGEEVRGTTGWISFGPLPAVQPAEFTKILLILAFADFLNNRKGEMDTLAQMLPCFAYMGLPFVLIMMQPDLGTALVYIAITLV
;
A
#
# COMPACT_ATOMS: atom_id res chain seq x y z
N ILE A 1 -30.96 -1.63 -3.94
CA ILE A 1 -30.57 -1.02 -2.64
C ILE A 1 -31.34 -1.79 -1.58
N SER A 2 -30.66 -2.61 -0.77
CA SER A 2 -31.32 -3.55 0.15
C SER A 2 -32.32 -2.86 1.06
N SER A 3 -33.45 -3.51 1.28
CA SER A 3 -34.60 -3.09 2.09
C SER A 3 -34.34 -2.91 3.60
N ASP A 4 -33.07 -2.91 4.02
CA ASP A 4 -32.63 -2.74 5.41
C ASP A 4 -31.96 -1.35 5.59
N PRO A 5 -32.60 -0.42 6.32
CA PRO A 5 -32.03 0.91 6.61
C PRO A 5 -30.66 0.87 7.30
N TYR A 6 -30.34 -0.21 8.02
CA TYR A 6 -29.10 -0.36 8.79
C TYR A 6 -27.98 -1.05 8.02
N PHE A 7 -28.14 -1.31 6.72
CA PHE A 7 -27.16 -2.04 5.92
C PHE A 7 -25.75 -1.44 5.99
N TYR A 8 -25.62 -0.12 5.77
CA TYR A 8 -24.32 0.56 5.85
C TYR A 8 -23.75 0.60 7.27
N LEU A 9 -24.61 0.74 8.29
CA LEU A 9 -24.19 0.74 9.68
C LEU A 9 -23.60 -0.62 10.09
N LYS A 10 -24.28 -1.72 9.74
CA LYS A 10 -23.79 -3.08 9.99
C LYS A 10 -22.44 -3.32 9.32
N LYS A 11 -22.30 -2.91 8.05
CA LYS A 11 -21.03 -3.01 7.32
C LYS A 11 -19.90 -2.24 8.01
N GLN A 12 -20.16 -1.01 8.48
CA GLN A 12 -19.16 -0.19 9.16
C GLN A 12 -18.71 -0.81 10.50
N ILE A 13 -19.65 -1.35 11.29
CA ILE A 13 -19.35 -2.00 12.57
C ILE A 13 -18.44 -3.22 12.35
N VAL A 14 -18.74 -4.04 11.34
CA VAL A 14 -17.89 -5.20 10.98
C VAL A 14 -16.49 -4.75 10.55
N SER A 15 -16.38 -3.72 9.71
CA SER A 15 -15.08 -3.18 9.29
C SER A 15 -14.26 -2.63 10.48
N ILE A 16 -14.90 -1.92 11.41
CA ILE A 16 -14.24 -1.42 12.63
C ILE A 16 -13.73 -2.58 13.49
N ALA A 17 -14.56 -3.60 13.70
CA ALA A 17 -14.16 -4.78 14.48
C ALA A 17 -12.95 -5.49 13.85
N LEU A 18 -12.96 -5.68 12.52
CA LEU A 18 -11.83 -6.25 11.78
C LEU A 18 -10.57 -5.38 11.90
N GLY A 19 -10.72 -4.05 11.81
CA GLY A 19 -9.62 -3.10 12.01
C GLY A 19 -9.00 -3.19 13.40
N PHE A 20 -9.81 -3.30 14.46
CA PHE A 20 -9.32 -3.47 15.83
C PHE A 20 -8.53 -4.77 16.00
N VAL A 21 -9.02 -5.89 15.44
CA VAL A 21 -8.29 -7.16 15.47
C VAL A 21 -6.96 -7.02 14.72
N ALA A 22 -6.96 -6.39 13.54
CA ALA A 22 -5.74 -6.16 12.77
C ALA A 22 -4.71 -5.33 13.54
N ILE A 23 -5.14 -4.27 14.24
CA ILE A 23 -4.26 -3.44 15.09
C ILE A 23 -3.63 -4.29 16.20
N ILE A 24 -4.42 -5.09 16.92
CA ILE A 24 -3.90 -5.94 18.00
C ILE A 24 -2.86 -6.93 17.47
N ILE A 25 -3.07 -7.49 16.27
CA ILE A 25 -2.11 -8.39 15.62
C ILE A 25 -0.83 -7.63 15.26
N ILE A 26 -0.94 -6.47 14.62
CA ILE A 26 0.22 -5.66 14.20
C ILE A 26 1.07 -5.25 15.42
N LEU A 27 0.44 -4.88 16.54
CA LEU A 27 1.13 -4.50 17.79
C LEU A 27 1.97 -5.63 18.41
N ARG A 28 1.79 -6.89 17.99
CA ARG A 28 2.61 -8.02 18.45
C ARG A 28 3.95 -8.12 17.74
N TYR A 29 4.13 -7.44 16.60
CA TYR A 29 5.35 -7.54 15.79
C TYR A 29 6.26 -6.35 16.05
N GLU A 30 7.54 -6.64 16.28
CA GLU A 30 8.57 -5.61 16.45
C GLU A 30 9.06 -5.10 15.09
N TYR A 31 9.03 -3.78 14.89
CA TYR A 31 9.44 -3.12 13.65
C TYR A 31 10.87 -3.49 13.20
N ILE A 32 11.78 -3.71 14.16
CA ILE A 32 13.18 -4.04 13.89
C ILE A 32 13.31 -5.40 13.19
N GLU A 33 12.46 -6.36 13.53
CA GLU A 33 12.46 -7.65 12.85
C GLU A 33 11.92 -7.55 11.42
N LEU A 34 10.96 -6.64 11.19
CA LEU A 34 10.38 -6.41 9.86
C LEU A 34 11.40 -5.79 8.88
N SER A 35 12.33 -4.95 9.35
CA SER A 35 13.33 -4.34 8.47
C SER A 35 14.26 -5.38 7.82
N ARG A 36 14.48 -6.53 8.47
CA ARG A 36 15.25 -7.64 7.89
C ARG A 36 14.58 -8.26 6.66
N TYR A 37 13.27 -8.08 6.52
CA TYR A 37 12.48 -8.59 5.41
C TYR A 37 12.13 -7.52 4.38
N SER A 38 12.75 -6.34 4.42
CA SER A 38 12.44 -5.19 3.55
C SER A 38 12.40 -5.54 2.05
N TRP A 39 13.33 -6.38 1.57
CA TRP A 39 13.30 -6.86 0.19
C TRP A 39 12.03 -7.66 -0.13
N PHE A 40 11.61 -8.54 0.79
CA PHE A 40 10.38 -9.31 0.65
C PHE A 40 9.15 -8.41 0.74
N LEU A 41 9.12 -7.44 1.65
CA LEU A 41 8.02 -6.47 1.77
C LEU A 41 7.86 -5.65 0.49
N TYR A 42 8.96 -5.21 -0.11
CA TYR A 42 8.94 -4.51 -1.39
C TYR A 42 8.41 -5.41 -2.52
N GLY A 43 9.00 -6.60 -2.70
CA GLY A 43 8.57 -7.53 -3.75
C GLY A 43 7.10 -7.92 -3.61
N PHE A 44 6.64 -8.18 -2.38
CA PHE A 44 5.24 -8.44 -2.09
C PHE A 44 4.35 -7.24 -2.44
N SER A 45 4.80 -6.02 -2.17
CA SER A 45 4.05 -4.81 -2.53
C SER A 45 3.88 -4.66 -4.04
N ILE A 46 4.94 -4.91 -4.80
CA ILE A 46 4.89 -4.90 -6.27
C ILE A 46 3.93 -5.96 -6.79
N ILE A 47 4.00 -7.18 -6.24
CA ILE A 47 3.08 -8.26 -6.62
C ILE A 47 1.62 -7.86 -6.35
N LEU A 48 1.33 -7.24 -5.21
CA LEU A 48 -0.02 -6.76 -4.90
C LEU A 48 -0.51 -5.70 -5.89
N LEU A 49 0.33 -4.73 -6.26
CA LEU A 49 -0.02 -3.71 -7.25
C LEU A 49 -0.26 -4.30 -8.65
N VAL A 50 0.56 -5.28 -9.05
CA VAL A 50 0.37 -6.00 -10.32
C VAL A 50 -0.91 -6.85 -10.29
N LEU A 51 -1.19 -7.52 -9.18
CA LEU A 51 -2.38 -8.33 -9.01
C LEU A 51 -3.66 -7.49 -9.17
N VAL A 52 -3.68 -6.29 -8.59
CA VAL A 52 -4.77 -5.32 -8.79
C VAL A 52 -4.92 -4.90 -10.25
N LEU A 53 -3.83 -4.68 -10.98
CA LEU A 53 -3.92 -4.32 -12.40
C LEU A 53 -4.56 -5.41 -13.26
N VAL A 54 -4.40 -6.69 -12.87
CA VAL A 54 -4.92 -7.83 -13.63
C VAL A 54 -6.33 -8.25 -13.18
N PHE A 55 -6.60 -8.23 -11.88
CA PHE A 55 -7.83 -8.75 -11.27
C PHE A 55 -8.71 -7.68 -10.64
N GLY A 56 -8.28 -6.43 -10.67
CA GLY A 56 -9.03 -5.31 -10.11
C GLY A 56 -10.26 -4.99 -10.92
N GLU A 57 -11.33 -4.62 -10.22
CA GLU A 57 -12.55 -4.11 -10.81
C GLU A 57 -12.42 -2.60 -11.03
N GLU A 58 -12.90 -2.14 -12.19
CA GLU A 58 -12.97 -0.71 -12.47
C GLU A 58 -14.12 -0.08 -11.68
N VAL A 59 -13.77 0.81 -10.75
CA VAL A 59 -14.72 1.56 -9.94
C VAL A 59 -14.45 3.05 -10.15
N ARG A 60 -15.39 3.75 -10.78
CA ARG A 60 -15.28 5.20 -11.08
C ARG A 60 -14.04 5.56 -11.93
N GLY A 61 -13.68 4.72 -12.89
CA GLY A 61 -12.55 4.96 -13.79
C GLY A 61 -11.18 4.59 -13.22
N THR A 62 -11.12 3.97 -12.03
CA THR A 62 -9.88 3.48 -11.42
C THR A 62 -9.96 1.99 -11.16
N THR A 63 -8.86 1.27 -11.42
CA THR A 63 -8.74 -0.19 -11.23
C THR A 63 -7.96 -0.46 -9.95
N GLY A 64 -8.53 -0.10 -8.80
CA GLY A 64 -7.87 -0.18 -7.50
C GLY A 64 -8.44 -1.20 -6.52
N TRP A 65 -9.61 -1.77 -6.81
CA TRP A 65 -10.39 -2.57 -5.87
C TRP A 65 -10.48 -4.03 -6.31
N ILE A 66 -10.26 -4.95 -5.36
CA ILE A 66 -10.46 -6.38 -5.58
C ILE A 66 -11.68 -6.82 -4.75
N SER A 67 -12.72 -7.27 -5.44
CA SER A 67 -13.92 -7.81 -4.82
C SER A 67 -13.79 -9.32 -4.61
N PHE A 68 -14.07 -9.78 -3.40
CA PHE A 68 -14.06 -11.21 -3.04
C PHE A 68 -15.50 -11.72 -2.81
N GLY A 69 -16.39 -11.46 -3.78
CA GLY A 69 -17.81 -11.83 -3.70
C GLY A 69 -18.55 -11.13 -2.55
N PRO A 70 -19.02 -11.86 -1.50
CA PRO A 70 -19.76 -11.26 -0.39
C PRO A 70 -18.88 -10.48 0.61
N LEU A 71 -17.56 -10.62 0.54
CA LEU A 71 -16.64 -9.91 1.42
C LEU A 71 -16.48 -8.45 0.97
N PRO A 72 -16.14 -7.53 1.90
CA PRO A 72 -15.80 -6.16 1.54
C PRO A 72 -14.68 -6.15 0.50
N ALA A 73 -14.85 -5.37 -0.57
CA ALA A 73 -13.79 -5.13 -1.52
C ALA A 73 -12.56 -4.59 -0.80
N VAL A 74 -11.40 -5.09 -1.16
CA VAL A 74 -10.11 -4.73 -0.57
C VAL A 74 -9.37 -3.85 -1.56
N GLN A 75 -8.72 -2.81 -1.05
CA GLN A 75 -7.86 -1.94 -1.84
C GLN A 75 -6.38 -2.23 -1.50
N PRO A 76 -5.65 -2.99 -2.34
CA PRO A 76 -4.26 -3.34 -2.05
C PRO A 76 -3.30 -2.14 -1.99
N ALA A 77 -3.67 -1.02 -2.63
CA ALA A 77 -2.94 0.25 -2.53
C ALA A 77 -2.78 0.74 -1.06
N GLU A 78 -3.72 0.42 -0.18
CA GLU A 78 -3.64 0.77 1.24
C GLU A 78 -2.56 -0.02 1.98
N PHE A 79 -2.46 -1.33 1.73
CA PHE A 79 -1.46 -2.20 2.36
C PHE A 79 -0.05 -1.88 1.85
N THR A 80 0.07 -1.69 0.55
CA THR A 80 1.33 -1.39 -0.14
C THR A 80 1.97 -0.09 0.35
N LYS A 81 1.19 0.93 0.76
CA LYS A 81 1.74 2.14 1.41
C LYS A 81 2.58 1.81 2.64
N ILE A 82 2.01 1.02 3.56
CA ILE A 82 2.68 0.67 4.81
C ILE A 82 3.93 -0.17 4.51
N LEU A 83 3.80 -1.20 3.67
CA LEU A 83 4.89 -2.10 3.31
C LEU A 83 6.04 -1.36 2.62
N LEU A 84 5.73 -0.44 1.70
CA LEU A 84 6.73 0.36 1.01
C LEU A 84 7.38 1.40 1.92
N ILE A 85 6.65 2.00 2.86
CA ILE A 85 7.27 2.87 3.89
C ILE A 85 8.33 2.09 4.67
N LEU A 86 8.01 0.88 5.13
CA LEU A 86 8.95 0.03 5.86
C LEU A 86 10.17 -0.34 5.01
N ALA A 87 9.94 -0.79 3.78
CA ALA A 87 11.01 -1.21 2.89
C ALA A 87 11.90 -0.04 2.43
N PHE A 88 11.29 1.13 2.18
CA PHE A 88 11.99 2.33 1.76
C PHE A 88 12.79 2.94 2.92
N ALA A 89 12.26 2.92 4.14
CA ALA A 89 13.00 3.35 5.33
C ALA A 89 14.29 2.55 5.53
N ASP A 90 14.24 1.23 5.38
CA ASP A 90 15.44 0.38 5.44
C ASP A 90 16.40 0.65 4.26
N PHE A 91 15.87 0.82 3.05
CA PHE A 91 16.66 1.18 1.87
C PHE A 91 17.42 2.50 2.05
N LEU A 92 16.78 3.51 2.63
CA LEU A 92 17.40 4.80 2.97
C LEU A 92 18.42 4.65 4.11
N ASN A 93 18.10 3.87 5.14
CA ASN A 93 19.00 3.64 6.26
C ASN A 93 20.31 2.98 5.82
N ASN A 94 20.25 2.04 4.87
CA ASN A 94 21.43 1.39 4.30
C ASN A 94 22.28 2.32 3.40
N ARG A 95 21.72 3.45 2.96
CA ARG A 95 22.40 4.48 2.14
C ARG A 95 22.74 5.74 2.94
N LYS A 96 22.59 5.69 4.26
CA LYS A 96 22.81 6.84 5.13
C LYS A 96 24.26 7.30 5.03
N GLY A 97 24.46 8.56 4.65
CA GLY A 97 25.80 9.14 4.45
C GLY A 97 26.33 9.06 3.01
N GLU A 98 25.57 8.49 2.08
CA GLU A 98 25.93 8.43 0.65
C GLU A 98 24.97 9.24 -0.23
N MET A 99 24.20 10.19 0.33
CA MET A 99 23.11 10.91 -0.38
C MET A 99 23.39 12.41 -0.58
N ASP A 100 24.66 12.80 -0.75
CA ASP A 100 25.07 14.20 -0.82
C ASP A 100 24.92 14.82 -2.22
N THR A 101 24.72 13.99 -3.26
CA THR A 101 24.56 14.44 -4.64
C THR A 101 23.26 13.94 -5.27
N LEU A 102 22.72 14.70 -6.24
CA LEU A 102 21.51 14.30 -6.97
C LEU A 102 21.64 12.92 -7.64
N ALA A 103 22.85 12.59 -8.12
CA ALA A 103 23.13 11.28 -8.71
C ALA A 103 23.00 10.14 -7.70
N GLN A 104 23.37 10.38 -6.45
CA GLN A 104 23.24 9.42 -5.37
C GLN A 104 21.81 9.27 -4.84
N MET A 105 20.95 10.28 -5.05
CA MET A 105 19.52 10.21 -4.74
C MET A 105 18.72 9.49 -5.82
N LEU A 106 19.25 9.39 -7.04
CA LEU A 106 18.58 8.76 -8.18
C LEU A 106 18.09 7.32 -7.89
N PRO A 107 18.84 6.44 -7.19
CA PRO A 107 18.36 5.13 -6.80
C PRO A 107 17.12 5.16 -5.90
N CYS A 108 16.95 6.18 -5.04
CA CYS A 108 15.78 6.33 -4.18
C CYS A 108 14.53 6.62 -5.01
N PHE A 109 14.65 7.53 -5.98
CA PHE A 109 13.58 7.83 -6.93
C PHE A 109 13.27 6.64 -7.84
N ALA A 110 14.28 5.87 -8.27
CA ALA A 110 14.05 4.67 -9.05
C ALA A 110 13.31 3.59 -8.24
N TYR A 111 13.67 3.42 -6.97
CA TYR A 111 13.04 2.46 -6.07
C TYR A 111 11.54 2.74 -5.88
N MET A 112 11.16 4.00 -5.67
CA MET A 112 9.76 4.42 -5.55
C MET A 112 9.07 4.66 -6.90
N GLY A 113 9.85 4.82 -7.98
CA GLY A 113 9.36 5.03 -9.33
C GLY A 113 8.60 3.82 -9.88
N LEU A 114 9.07 2.60 -9.58
CA LEU A 114 8.38 1.37 -10.00
C LEU A 114 6.95 1.28 -9.43
N PRO A 115 6.71 1.34 -8.10
CA PRO A 115 5.36 1.29 -7.58
C PRO A 115 4.51 2.50 -8.00
N PHE A 116 5.12 3.68 -8.17
CA PHE A 116 4.43 4.85 -8.71
C PHE A 116 3.87 4.61 -10.11
N VAL A 117 4.68 4.07 -11.03
CA VAL A 117 4.24 3.73 -12.39
C VAL A 117 3.09 2.73 -12.37
N LEU A 118 3.17 1.70 -11.52
CA LEU A 118 2.10 0.71 -11.39
C LEU A 118 0.78 1.32 -10.91
N ILE A 119 0.81 2.31 -10.02
CA ILE A 119 -0.39 3.01 -9.55
C ILE A 119 -0.94 3.97 -10.61
N MET A 120 -0.06 4.64 -11.36
CA MET A 120 -0.48 5.47 -12.49
C MET A 120 -1.17 4.64 -13.59
N MET A 121 -0.82 3.36 -13.71
CA MET A 121 -1.53 2.40 -14.57
C MET A 121 -2.89 1.95 -14.01
N GLN A 122 -3.20 2.22 -12.73
CA GLN A 122 -4.52 1.98 -12.09
C GLN A 122 -5.48 3.18 -12.20
N PRO A 123 -5.20 4.11 -13.13
CA PRO A 123 -5.61 5.53 -13.09
C PRO A 123 -5.85 6.22 -11.73
N ASP A 124 -5.17 5.82 -10.65
CA ASP A 124 -5.44 6.36 -9.30
C ASP A 124 -4.45 7.48 -8.92
N LEU A 125 -4.79 8.71 -9.33
CA LEU A 125 -3.98 9.89 -9.05
C LEU A 125 -3.90 10.23 -7.55
N GLY A 126 -4.96 9.94 -6.79
CA GLY A 126 -4.99 10.21 -5.35
C GLY A 126 -3.95 9.38 -4.61
N THR A 127 -3.92 8.08 -4.89
CA THR A 127 -2.91 7.17 -4.34
C THR A 127 -1.52 7.52 -4.84
N ALA A 128 -1.35 7.86 -6.12
CA ALA A 128 -0.06 8.24 -6.69
C ALA A 128 0.58 9.45 -5.98
N LEU A 129 -0.22 10.47 -5.65
CA LEU A 129 0.26 11.64 -4.90
C LEU A 129 0.73 11.30 -3.48
N VAL A 130 0.06 10.35 -2.81
CA VAL A 130 0.49 9.88 -1.48
C VAL A 130 1.86 9.19 -1.56
N TYR A 131 2.13 8.44 -2.62
CA TYR A 131 3.42 7.78 -2.82
C TYR A 131 4.55 8.78 -3.09
N ILE A 132 4.26 9.83 -3.84
CA ILE A 132 5.20 10.95 -4.02
C ILE A 132 5.48 11.59 -2.66
N ALA A 133 4.45 11.86 -1.85
CA ALA A 133 4.63 12.43 -0.52
C ALA A 133 5.50 11.54 0.38
N ILE A 134 5.27 10.22 0.37
CA ILE A 134 6.12 9.25 1.10
C ILE A 134 7.58 9.29 0.63
N THR A 135 7.82 9.50 -0.66
CA THR A 135 9.18 9.53 -1.22
C THR A 135 9.94 10.81 -0.86
N LEU A 136 9.22 11.91 -0.65
CA LEU A 136 9.80 13.24 -0.40
C LEU A 136 10.06 13.52 1.09
N VAL A 137 9.42 12.79 1.99
CA VAL A 137 9.56 12.90 3.45
C VAL A 137 10.71 12.03 3.93
#